data_AF-A0A4R6J8Y5-F1
#
_entry.id   AF-A0A4R6J8Y5-F1
#
_cell.length_a   1.000
_cell.length_b   1.000
_cell.length_c   1.000
_cell.angle_alpha   90.00
_cell.angle_beta   90.00
_cell.angle_gamma   90.00
#
_symmetry.space_group_name_H-M   'P 1'
#
loop_
_entity.id
_entity.type
_entity.pdbx_description
1 polymer ?
#
loop_
_entity_poly.entity_id
_entity_poly.type
_entity_poly.pdbx_seq_one_letter_code
_entity_poly.pdbx_strand_id
1 'polypeptide(L)'
;MWAVDSTPGEKWKTMAEKAPRRAGSKIQAVVVGSVVFLALGIIGVGVLAGFASEDEQTRRGLFVTATVLIVFAAAMAVGAFLGFLFGMPRSRLADLAPSPDQGKAALSTRYLTNSNFVKVSDWFTTIIVGLGIANLNSLVPGVRRLGNALVEPMGGSQFGAAIGISVVLVGVISGFVLSYLWTTIRVRELLEESEAALTTVPDLNGKSPAEAIELASAKSITLVLRPMNGERISSQNITPGTTVRRGQAVAVE
;
A
#
# COMPACT_ATOMS: atom_id res chain seq x y z
N MET A 1 8.84 -47.37 30.26
CA MET A 1 9.56 -46.07 30.14
C MET A 1 8.53 -45.07 29.63
N TRP A 2 7.91 -44.34 30.54
CA TRP A 2 6.75 -43.48 30.27
C TRP A 2 7.23 -42.05 30.02
N ALA A 3 6.60 -41.40 29.05
CA ALA A 3 6.89 -40.04 28.60
C ALA A 3 6.63 -39.02 29.71
N VAL A 4 7.52 -38.01 29.80
CA VAL A 4 7.26 -36.77 30.55
C VAL A 4 7.17 -35.63 29.55
N ASP A 5 6.06 -34.92 29.72
CA ASP A 5 5.40 -33.98 28.84
C ASP A 5 6.20 -32.71 28.58
N SER A 6 6.07 -32.20 27.36
CA SER A 6 6.50 -30.88 26.92
C SER A 6 6.07 -29.78 27.90
N THR A 7 7.03 -28.99 28.38
CA THR A 7 6.78 -27.85 29.28
C THR A 7 5.71 -26.90 28.70
N PRO A 8 4.73 -26.43 29.49
CA PRO A 8 3.65 -25.57 29.00
C PRO A 8 4.16 -24.33 28.24
N GLY A 9 5.31 -23.78 28.64
CA GLY A 9 5.92 -22.56 28.09
C GLY A 9 6.31 -22.59 26.61
N GLU A 10 6.64 -23.76 26.04
CA GLU A 10 7.05 -23.87 24.63
C GLU A 10 5.87 -23.87 23.65
N LYS A 11 4.70 -24.37 24.08
CA LYS A 11 3.48 -24.37 23.26
C LYS A 11 2.93 -22.95 23.05
N TRP A 12 3.07 -22.05 24.02
CA TRP A 12 2.61 -20.66 23.88
C TRP A 12 3.49 -19.85 22.93
N LYS A 13 4.80 -20.13 22.87
CA LYS A 13 5.72 -19.45 21.93
C LYS A 13 5.43 -19.81 20.48
N THR A 14 5.15 -21.09 20.20
CA THR A 14 4.80 -21.54 18.85
C THR A 14 3.38 -21.16 18.42
N MET A 15 2.45 -20.96 19.36
CA MET A 15 1.09 -20.45 19.08
C MET A 15 1.04 -18.93 18.93
N ALA A 16 1.83 -18.16 19.70
CA ALA A 16 1.91 -16.70 19.58
C ALA A 16 2.66 -16.25 18.31
N GLU A 17 3.60 -17.07 17.81
CA GLU A 17 4.30 -16.84 16.54
C GLU A 17 3.43 -17.16 15.30
N LYS A 18 2.30 -17.86 15.50
CA LYS A 18 1.27 -18.14 14.49
C LYS A 18 0.00 -17.31 14.68
N ALA A 19 0.12 -16.07 15.16
CA ALA A 19 -0.97 -15.12 14.97
C ALA A 19 -1.27 -15.00 13.46
N PRO A 20 -2.53 -15.15 12.98
CA PRO A 20 -2.87 -15.21 11.56
C PRO A 20 -2.82 -13.82 10.92
N ARG A 21 -1.68 -13.14 11.02
CA ARG A 21 -1.44 -11.83 10.41
C ARG A 21 -0.69 -12.04 9.11
N ARG A 22 -1.40 -12.44 8.04
CA ARG A 22 -1.02 -12.31 6.60
C ARG A 22 -1.76 -13.25 5.65
N ALA A 23 -2.65 -14.15 6.13
CA ALA A 23 -3.46 -14.98 5.23
C ALA A 23 -4.41 -14.14 4.36
N GLY A 24 -5.02 -13.09 4.93
CA GLY A 24 -5.97 -12.22 4.21
C GLY A 24 -5.37 -11.48 3.00
N SER A 25 -4.15 -10.97 3.09
CA SER A 25 -3.52 -10.19 2.00
C SER A 25 -3.19 -11.03 0.76
N LYS A 26 -2.71 -12.27 0.95
CA LYS A 26 -2.42 -13.20 -0.14
C LYS A 26 -3.72 -13.70 -0.76
N ILE A 27 -4.71 -14.01 0.06
CA ILE A 27 -6.04 -14.42 -0.40
C ILE A 27 -6.69 -13.29 -1.20
N GLN A 28 -6.62 -12.04 -0.73
CA GLN A 28 -7.17 -10.89 -1.44
C GLN A 28 -6.47 -10.64 -2.78
N ALA A 29 -5.14 -10.75 -2.86
CA ALA A 29 -4.42 -10.61 -4.13
C ALA A 29 -4.81 -11.71 -5.14
N VAL A 30 -4.96 -12.95 -4.67
CA VAL A 30 -5.43 -14.07 -5.49
C VAL A 30 -6.87 -13.87 -5.94
N VAL A 31 -7.76 -13.40 -5.06
CA VAL A 31 -9.16 -13.11 -5.39
C VAL A 31 -9.26 -11.99 -6.42
N VAL A 32 -8.56 -10.87 -6.23
CA VAL A 32 -8.56 -9.76 -7.18
C VAL A 32 -7.98 -10.19 -8.52
N GLY A 33 -6.85 -10.92 -8.53
CA GLY A 33 -6.26 -11.47 -9.75
C GLY A 33 -7.21 -12.42 -10.49
N SER A 34 -7.94 -13.25 -9.74
CA SER A 34 -8.93 -14.18 -10.31
C SER A 34 -10.13 -13.43 -10.90
N VAL A 35 -10.63 -12.39 -10.24
CA VAL A 35 -11.73 -11.56 -10.75
C VAL A 35 -11.31 -10.84 -12.03
N VAL A 36 -10.10 -10.28 -12.09
CA VAL A 36 -9.58 -9.63 -13.30
C VAL A 36 -9.41 -10.63 -14.44
N PHE A 37 -8.85 -11.81 -14.16
CA PHE A 37 -8.70 -12.87 -15.16
C PHE A 37 -10.05 -13.33 -15.71
N LEU A 38 -11.05 -13.54 -14.84
CA LEU A 38 -12.41 -13.90 -15.25
C LEU A 38 -13.06 -12.79 -16.09
N ALA A 39 -12.91 -11.52 -15.69
CA ALA A 39 -13.45 -10.39 -16.45
C ALA A 39 -12.81 -10.31 -17.86
N LEU A 40 -11.49 -10.45 -17.97
CA LEU A 40 -10.79 -10.51 -19.26
C LEU A 40 -11.20 -11.72 -20.09
N GLY A 41 -11.40 -12.88 -19.44
CA GLY A 41 -11.92 -14.08 -20.08
C GLY A 41 -13.31 -13.90 -20.65
N ILE A 42 -14.24 -13.27 -19.91
CA ILE A 42 -15.59 -12.95 -20.37
C ILE A 42 -15.55 -12.01 -21.59
N ILE A 43 -14.69 -10.99 -21.55
CA ILE A 43 -14.49 -10.08 -22.69
C ILE A 43 -13.97 -10.86 -23.90
N GLY A 44 -12.92 -11.67 -23.72
CA GLY A 44 -12.31 -12.45 -24.79
C GLY A 44 -13.29 -13.44 -25.43
N VAL A 45 -14.05 -14.16 -24.62
CA VAL A 45 -15.10 -15.09 -25.09
C VAL A 45 -16.21 -14.34 -25.82
N GLY A 46 -16.65 -13.18 -25.30
CA GLY A 46 -17.67 -12.36 -25.96
C GLY A 46 -17.24 -11.86 -27.35
N VAL A 47 -15.97 -11.46 -27.49
CA VAL A 47 -15.40 -11.05 -28.77
C VAL A 47 -15.30 -12.23 -29.74
N LEU A 48 -14.79 -13.38 -29.29
CA LEU A 48 -14.70 -14.59 -30.12
C LEU A 48 -16.08 -15.09 -30.56
N ALA A 49 -17.07 -15.07 -29.66
CA ALA A 49 -18.45 -15.42 -29.97
C ALA A 49 -19.07 -14.45 -31.00
N GLY A 50 -18.73 -13.15 -30.94
CA GLY A 50 -19.15 -12.17 -31.93
C GLY A 50 -18.57 -12.43 -33.32
N PHE A 51 -17.32 -12.89 -33.42
CA PHE A 51 -16.74 -13.31 -34.70
C PHE A 51 -17.36 -14.61 -35.25
N ALA A 52 -17.83 -15.49 -34.37
CA ALA A 52 -18.43 -16.78 -34.74
C ALA A 52 -19.94 -16.69 -35.02
N SER A 53 -20.63 -15.65 -34.57
CA SER A 53 -22.08 -15.51 -34.74
C SER A 53 -22.45 -15.13 -36.18
N GLU A 54 -23.31 -15.94 -36.80
CA GLU A 54 -23.86 -15.70 -38.14
C GLU A 54 -24.96 -14.63 -38.15
N ASP A 55 -25.69 -14.49 -37.04
CA ASP A 55 -26.73 -13.47 -36.87
C ASP A 55 -26.13 -12.08 -36.62
N GLU A 56 -26.47 -11.13 -37.49
CA GLU A 56 -25.97 -9.74 -37.45
C GLU A 56 -26.38 -9.02 -36.17
N GLN A 57 -27.59 -9.29 -35.66
CA GLN A 57 -28.08 -8.62 -34.46
C GLN A 57 -27.35 -9.10 -33.21
N THR A 58 -27.15 -10.41 -33.08
CA THR A 58 -26.35 -11.02 -32.00
C THR A 58 -24.89 -10.57 -32.07
N ARG A 59 -24.30 -10.56 -33.28
CA ARG A 59 -22.93 -10.09 -33.51
C ARG A 59 -22.71 -8.67 -33.03
N ARG A 60 -23.58 -7.76 -33.46
CA ARG A 60 -23.52 -6.34 -33.08
C ARG A 60 -23.68 -6.16 -31.57
N GLY A 61 -24.62 -6.88 -30.95
CA GLY A 61 -24.80 -6.86 -29.49
C GLY A 61 -23.53 -7.25 -28.72
N LEU A 62 -22.89 -8.36 -29.12
CA LEU A 62 -21.66 -8.85 -28.49
C LEU A 62 -20.50 -7.87 -28.61
N PHE A 63 -20.30 -7.27 -29.79
CA PHE A 63 -19.24 -6.27 -29.98
C PHE A 63 -19.49 -4.99 -29.19
N VAL A 64 -20.74 -4.51 -29.10
CA VAL A 64 -21.07 -3.35 -28.27
C VAL A 64 -20.81 -3.64 -26.80
N THR A 65 -21.24 -4.81 -26.29
CA THR A 65 -20.98 -5.22 -24.90
C THR A 65 -19.48 -5.32 -24.61
N ALA A 66 -18.71 -5.96 -25.49
CA ALA A 66 -17.25 -6.05 -25.34
C ALA A 66 -16.60 -4.66 -25.33
N THR A 67 -17.04 -3.76 -26.22
CA THR A 67 -16.56 -2.39 -26.29
C THR A 67 -16.83 -1.62 -25.01
N VAL A 68 -18.05 -1.72 -24.45
CA VAL A 68 -18.41 -1.09 -23.17
C VAL A 68 -17.47 -1.55 -22.06
N LEU A 69 -17.21 -2.86 -21.96
CA LEU A 69 -16.34 -3.43 -20.93
C LEU A 69 -14.88 -2.98 -21.09
N ILE A 70 -14.36 -2.94 -22.31
CA ILE A 70 -12.99 -2.48 -22.60
C ILE A 70 -12.84 -1.00 -22.29
N VAL A 71 -13.79 -0.16 -22.72
CA VAL A 71 -13.78 1.29 -22.44
C VAL A 71 -13.86 1.53 -20.94
N PHE A 72 -14.74 0.81 -20.23
CA PHE A 72 -14.82 0.87 -18.77
C PHE A 72 -13.49 0.50 -18.11
N ALA A 73 -12.89 -0.64 -18.50
CA ALA A 73 -11.63 -1.11 -17.93
C ALA A 73 -10.47 -0.15 -18.20
N ALA A 74 -10.38 0.41 -19.41
CA ALA A 74 -9.37 1.41 -19.77
C ALA A 74 -9.53 2.70 -18.94
N ALA A 75 -10.76 3.21 -18.84
CA ALA A 75 -11.09 4.37 -18.00
C ALA A 75 -10.76 4.11 -16.53
N MET A 76 -11.08 2.91 -16.03
CA MET A 76 -10.75 2.46 -14.69
C MET A 76 -9.24 2.37 -14.45
N ALA A 77 -8.45 1.89 -15.41
CA ALA A 77 -6.99 1.86 -15.29
C ALA A 77 -6.39 3.27 -15.19
N VAL A 78 -6.89 4.22 -15.99
CA VAL A 78 -6.51 5.64 -15.90
C VAL A 78 -6.88 6.21 -14.53
N GLY A 79 -8.11 5.96 -14.08
CA GLY A 79 -8.56 6.35 -12.75
C GLY A 79 -7.69 5.77 -11.64
N ALA A 80 -7.37 4.47 -11.71
CA ALA A 80 -6.56 3.78 -10.72
C ALA A 80 -5.13 4.31 -10.66
N PHE A 81 -4.54 4.63 -11.79
CA PHE A 81 -3.24 5.28 -11.84
C PHE A 81 -3.26 6.64 -11.14
N LEU A 82 -4.27 7.47 -11.40
CA LEU A 82 -4.44 8.75 -10.70
C LEU A 82 -4.69 8.53 -9.20
N GLY A 83 -5.58 7.61 -8.83
CA GLY A 83 -5.88 7.29 -7.43
C GLY A 83 -4.64 6.85 -6.66
N PHE A 84 -3.78 6.04 -7.28
CA PHE A 84 -2.50 5.61 -6.71
C PHE A 84 -1.60 6.81 -6.42
N LEU A 85 -1.42 7.72 -7.40
CA LEU A 85 -0.57 8.91 -7.24
C LEU A 85 -1.07 9.82 -6.12
N PHE A 86 -2.39 10.05 -6.05
CA PHE A 86 -2.99 10.90 -5.02
C PHE A 86 -3.05 10.24 -3.64
N GLY A 87 -3.11 8.91 -3.58
CA GLY A 87 -3.20 8.14 -2.34
C GLY A 87 -1.87 7.96 -1.60
N MET A 88 -0.74 8.30 -2.20
CA MET A 88 0.56 8.20 -1.53
C MET A 88 0.75 9.29 -0.45
N PRO A 89 1.05 8.93 0.81
CA PRO A 89 1.24 9.90 1.88
C PRO A 89 2.59 10.64 1.74
N ARG A 90 2.54 11.94 1.43
CA ARG A 90 3.72 12.76 1.07
C ARG A 90 4.59 13.17 2.26
N SER A 91 4.01 13.51 3.40
CA SER A 91 4.74 14.09 4.56
C SER A 91 5.45 13.03 5.40
N ARG A 92 4.76 11.94 5.76
CA ARG A 92 5.32 10.93 6.66
C ARG A 92 6.45 10.11 6.04
N LEU A 93 6.43 9.87 4.71
CA LEU A 93 7.51 9.13 4.05
C LEU A 93 8.79 9.97 3.88
N ALA A 94 8.68 11.29 3.76
CA ALA A 94 9.82 12.19 3.62
C ALA A 94 10.51 12.47 4.97
N ASP A 95 9.73 12.65 6.05
CA ASP A 95 10.24 12.87 7.42
C ASP A 95 10.89 11.61 8.03
N LEU A 96 10.60 10.44 7.46
CA LEU A 96 11.24 9.17 7.79
C LEU A 96 12.60 8.96 7.08
N ALA A 97 13.05 9.93 6.27
CA ALA A 97 14.42 9.95 5.76
C ALA A 97 15.38 10.26 6.93
N PRO A 98 16.32 9.36 7.26
CA PRO A 98 17.15 9.53 8.44
C PRO A 98 18.14 10.69 8.23
N SER A 99 18.28 11.55 9.24
CA SER A 99 19.41 12.47 9.35
C SER A 99 20.74 11.69 9.29
N PRO A 100 21.83 12.29 8.77
CA PRO A 100 23.10 11.60 8.54
C PRO A 100 23.71 10.89 9.77
N ASP A 101 23.28 11.24 10.99
CA ASP A 101 23.87 10.77 12.26
C ASP A 101 23.31 9.44 12.81
N GLN A 102 22.28 8.81 12.21
CA GLN A 102 21.73 7.55 12.72
C GLN A 102 21.96 6.37 11.76
N GLY A 103 23.18 5.85 11.78
CA GLY A 103 23.75 5.04 10.70
C GLY A 103 23.24 3.62 10.45
N LYS A 104 22.33 3.00 11.23
CA LYS A 104 21.98 1.56 11.00
C LYS A 104 20.51 1.16 11.17
N ALA A 105 19.68 1.89 11.93
CA ALA A 105 18.22 1.71 11.91
C ALA A 105 17.55 2.28 10.64
N ALA A 106 18.26 3.20 9.98
CA ALA A 106 17.96 3.85 8.71
C ALA A 106 17.71 2.93 7.51
N LEU A 107 18.30 1.71 7.51
CA LEU A 107 18.30 0.86 6.33
C LEU A 107 16.93 0.22 6.04
N SER A 108 16.12 -0.09 7.07
CA SER A 108 14.76 -0.64 6.87
C SER A 108 13.80 0.39 6.28
N THR A 109 13.91 1.65 6.72
CA THR A 109 13.08 2.76 6.24
C THR A 109 13.50 3.22 4.84
N ARG A 110 14.81 3.19 4.57
CA ARG A 110 15.40 3.48 3.24
C ARG A 110 15.00 2.45 2.17
N TYR A 111 14.66 1.22 2.55
CA TYR A 111 14.18 0.18 1.62
C TYR A 111 12.69 0.24 1.32
N LEU A 112 11.85 0.78 2.24
CA LEU A 112 10.41 0.93 2.02
C LEU A 112 10.06 2.24 1.29
N THR A 113 10.94 3.24 1.35
CA THR A 113 10.72 4.56 0.74
C THR A 113 11.91 4.95 -0.13
N ASN A 114 11.85 4.64 -1.42
CA ASN A 114 12.70 5.35 -2.37
C ASN A 114 12.16 6.79 -2.49
N SER A 115 12.80 7.74 -1.81
CA SER A 115 12.42 9.15 -1.76
C SER A 115 12.33 9.79 -3.16
N ASN A 116 13.02 9.23 -4.16
CA ASN A 116 12.88 9.69 -5.54
C ASN A 116 11.48 9.44 -6.10
N PHE A 117 10.84 8.31 -5.79
CA PHE A 117 9.48 8.03 -6.28
C PHE A 117 8.43 8.93 -5.63
N VAL A 118 8.58 9.21 -4.34
CA VAL A 118 7.68 10.14 -3.63
C VAL A 118 7.80 11.54 -4.24
N LYS A 119 9.02 12.02 -4.46
CA LYS A 119 9.28 13.32 -5.10
C LYS A 119 8.74 13.39 -6.54
N VAL A 120 8.97 12.35 -7.33
CA VAL A 120 8.46 12.28 -8.71
C VAL A 120 6.92 12.29 -8.71
N SER A 121 6.28 11.55 -7.81
CA SER A 121 4.81 11.56 -7.70
C SER A 121 4.27 12.92 -7.26
N ASP A 122 4.96 13.61 -6.36
CA ASP A 122 4.54 14.94 -5.91
C ASP A 122 4.59 15.95 -7.07
N TRP A 123 5.70 15.96 -7.81
CA TRP A 123 5.84 16.76 -9.02
C TRP A 123 4.78 16.41 -10.08
N PHE A 124 4.55 15.12 -10.30
CA PHE A 124 3.57 14.66 -11.29
C PHE A 124 2.14 15.05 -10.90
N THR A 125 1.77 14.90 -9.63
CA THR A 125 0.44 15.34 -9.14
C THR A 125 0.27 16.85 -9.25
N THR A 126 1.33 17.62 -8.99
CA THR A 126 1.31 19.08 -9.14
C THR A 126 1.15 19.50 -10.60
N ILE A 127 1.86 18.83 -11.53
CA ILE A 127 1.68 19.04 -12.98
C ILE A 127 0.26 18.70 -13.40
N ILE A 128 -0.29 17.56 -12.97
CA ILE A 128 -1.65 17.15 -13.34
C ILE A 128 -2.67 18.19 -12.86
N VAL A 129 -2.60 18.62 -11.60
CA VAL A 129 -3.51 19.62 -11.06
C VAL A 129 -3.33 20.96 -11.78
N GLY A 130 -2.08 21.39 -11.99
CA GLY A 130 -1.76 22.64 -12.68
C GLY A 130 -2.28 22.67 -14.12
N LEU A 131 -2.01 21.62 -14.90
CA LEU A 131 -2.50 21.49 -16.28
C LEU A 131 -4.02 21.33 -16.34
N GLY A 132 -4.61 20.61 -15.37
CA GLY A 132 -6.06 20.44 -15.28
C GLY A 132 -6.79 21.76 -15.06
N ILE A 133 -6.29 22.60 -14.16
CA ILE A 133 -6.84 23.94 -13.93
C ILE A 133 -6.60 24.84 -15.15
N ALA A 134 -5.39 24.85 -15.69
CA ALA A 134 -5.04 25.70 -16.84
C ALA A 134 -5.84 25.38 -18.11
N ASN A 135 -6.20 24.11 -18.32
CA ASN A 135 -6.93 23.65 -19.52
C ASN A 135 -8.41 23.33 -19.25
N LEU A 136 -8.98 23.80 -18.13
CA LEU A 136 -10.35 23.47 -17.76
C LEU A 136 -11.38 23.89 -18.83
N ASN A 137 -11.14 25.02 -19.51
CA ASN A 137 -12.01 25.49 -20.60
C ASN A 137 -12.00 24.57 -21.83
N SER A 138 -10.89 23.86 -22.07
CA SER A 138 -10.76 22.90 -23.17
C SER A 138 -11.38 21.54 -22.86
N LEU A 139 -11.78 21.29 -21.61
CA LEU A 139 -12.36 20.04 -21.16
C LEU A 139 -13.73 19.78 -21.78
N VAL A 140 -14.62 20.77 -21.80
CA VAL A 140 -15.98 20.63 -22.36
C VAL A 140 -15.98 20.22 -23.84
N PRO A 141 -15.27 20.91 -24.75
CA PRO A 141 -15.20 20.48 -26.15
C PRO A 141 -14.48 19.14 -26.31
N GLY A 142 -13.50 18.81 -25.45
CA GLY A 142 -12.87 17.49 -25.42
C GLY A 142 -13.84 16.37 -25.08
N VAL A 143 -14.65 16.54 -24.03
CA VAL A 143 -15.70 15.57 -23.62
C VAL A 143 -16.75 15.40 -24.71
N ARG A 144 -17.16 16.48 -25.39
CA ARG A 144 -18.09 16.39 -26.52
C ARG A 144 -17.50 15.58 -27.69
N ARG A 145 -16.23 15.81 -28.03
CA ARG A 145 -15.53 15.02 -29.07
C ARG A 145 -15.43 13.54 -28.69
N LEU A 146 -15.11 13.25 -27.43
CA LEU A 146 -15.10 11.88 -26.91
C LEU A 146 -16.48 11.24 -27.01
N GLY A 147 -17.54 11.92 -26.57
CA GLY A 147 -18.92 11.43 -26.68
C GLY A 147 -19.30 11.10 -28.12
N ASN A 148 -18.99 12.00 -29.05
CA ASN A 148 -19.26 11.78 -30.47
C ASN A 148 -18.47 10.58 -31.03
N ALA A 149 -17.21 10.41 -30.64
CA ALA A 149 -16.39 9.27 -31.04
C ALA A 149 -16.89 7.93 -30.47
N LEU A 150 -17.63 7.97 -29.36
CA LEU A 150 -18.21 6.78 -28.73
C LEU A 150 -19.59 6.42 -29.26
N VAL A 151 -20.28 7.25 -30.06
CA VAL A 151 -21.62 6.93 -30.57
C VAL A 151 -21.63 5.62 -31.37
N GLU A 152 -20.75 5.50 -32.35
CA GLU A 152 -20.70 4.32 -33.23
C GLU A 152 -20.27 3.05 -32.48
N PRO A 153 -19.18 3.06 -31.68
CA PRO A 153 -18.79 1.90 -30.88
C PRO A 153 -19.83 1.47 -29.83
N MET A 154 -20.71 2.38 -29.39
CA MET A 154 -21.83 2.09 -28.47
C MET A 154 -23.10 1.60 -29.20
N GLY A 155 -23.00 1.29 -30.49
CA GLY A 155 -24.09 0.74 -31.28
C GLY A 155 -24.92 1.79 -32.03
N GLY A 156 -24.48 3.04 -32.12
CA GLY A 156 -25.06 4.06 -33.02
C GLY A 156 -26.40 4.65 -32.56
N SER A 157 -26.78 4.49 -31.29
CA SER A 157 -28.03 5.05 -30.76
C SER A 157 -27.93 6.57 -30.50
N GLN A 158 -29.08 7.25 -30.47
CA GLN A 158 -29.17 8.67 -30.06
C GLN A 158 -28.63 8.95 -28.65
N PHE A 159 -28.57 7.91 -27.80
CA PHE A 159 -28.05 7.98 -26.43
C PHE A 159 -26.60 7.50 -26.32
N GLY A 160 -25.97 7.05 -27.42
CA GLY A 160 -24.64 6.42 -27.42
C GLY A 160 -23.55 7.33 -26.82
N ALA A 161 -23.58 8.63 -27.15
CA ALA A 161 -22.65 9.60 -26.57
C ALA A 161 -22.80 9.72 -25.05
N ALA A 162 -24.04 9.80 -24.56
CA ALA A 162 -24.30 9.93 -23.13
C ALA A 162 -23.87 8.66 -22.38
N ILE A 163 -24.23 7.48 -22.88
CA ILE A 163 -23.85 6.19 -22.31
C ILE A 163 -22.32 6.05 -22.30
N GLY A 164 -21.66 6.33 -23.42
CA GLY A 164 -20.20 6.24 -23.53
C GLY A 164 -19.48 7.15 -22.53
N ILE A 165 -19.92 8.41 -22.39
CA ILE A 165 -19.38 9.35 -21.39
C ILE A 165 -19.63 8.82 -19.97
N SER A 166 -20.84 8.34 -19.66
CA SER A 166 -21.15 7.77 -18.35
C SER A 166 -20.26 6.58 -18.00
N VAL A 167 -20.02 5.67 -18.96
CA VAL A 167 -19.14 4.51 -18.78
C VAL A 167 -17.70 4.96 -18.46
N VAL A 168 -17.18 5.94 -19.20
CA VAL A 168 -15.84 6.50 -18.94
C VAL A 168 -15.78 7.15 -17.55
N LEU A 169 -16.77 7.97 -17.19
CA LEU A 169 -16.80 8.67 -15.90
C LEU A 169 -16.85 7.69 -14.74
N VAL A 170 -17.77 6.71 -14.78
CA VAL A 170 -17.87 5.68 -13.74
C VAL A 170 -16.57 4.88 -13.67
N GLY A 171 -15.99 4.49 -14.81
CA GLY A 171 -14.71 3.79 -14.85
C GLY A 171 -13.60 4.58 -14.14
N VAL A 172 -13.36 5.83 -14.56
CA VAL A 172 -12.34 6.71 -13.96
C VAL A 172 -12.57 6.88 -12.45
N ILE A 173 -13.81 7.18 -12.02
CA ILE A 173 -14.13 7.40 -10.61
C ILE A 173 -13.92 6.12 -9.80
N SER A 174 -14.42 4.98 -10.26
CA SER A 174 -14.26 3.70 -9.59
C SER A 174 -12.79 3.31 -9.45
N GLY A 175 -12.00 3.44 -10.52
CA GLY A 175 -10.57 3.18 -10.49
C GLY A 175 -9.86 4.09 -9.50
N PHE A 176 -10.15 5.39 -9.57
CA PHE A 176 -9.57 6.39 -8.69
C PHE A 176 -9.84 6.08 -7.22
N VAL A 177 -11.11 5.92 -6.83
CA VAL A 177 -11.48 5.70 -5.43
C VAL A 177 -10.88 4.41 -4.89
N LEU A 178 -10.98 3.30 -5.63
CA LEU A 178 -10.45 2.01 -5.20
C LEU A 178 -8.94 2.06 -4.99
N SER A 179 -8.21 2.60 -5.97
CA SER A 179 -6.74 2.70 -5.90
C SER A 179 -6.27 3.71 -4.86
N TYR A 180 -6.98 4.84 -4.70
CA TYR A 180 -6.70 5.84 -3.68
C TYR A 180 -6.84 5.28 -2.27
N LEU A 181 -7.98 4.63 -1.99
CA LEU A 181 -8.23 4.02 -0.68
C LEU A 181 -7.26 2.88 -0.40
N TRP A 182 -7.04 2.00 -1.38
CA TRP A 182 -6.07 0.92 -1.25
C TRP A 182 -4.68 1.48 -0.91
N THR A 183 -4.19 2.42 -1.70
CA THR A 183 -2.84 2.97 -1.53
C THR A 183 -2.71 3.65 -0.18
N THR A 184 -3.70 4.46 0.19
CA THR A 184 -3.69 5.19 1.47
C THR A 184 -3.69 4.25 2.67
N ILE A 185 -4.55 3.22 2.66
CA ILE A 185 -4.63 2.24 3.76
C ILE A 185 -3.35 1.41 3.81
N ARG A 186 -2.92 0.87 2.66
CA ARG A 186 -1.79 -0.05 2.60
C ARG A 186 -0.48 0.61 3.02
N VAL A 187 -0.25 1.84 2.59
CA VAL A 187 0.96 2.57 3.01
C VAL A 187 0.90 2.90 4.50
N ARG A 188 -0.26 3.29 5.04
CA ARG A 188 -0.42 3.52 6.49
C ARG A 188 -0.13 2.26 7.32
N GLU A 189 -0.69 1.12 6.92
CA GLU A 189 -0.40 -0.16 7.58
C GLU A 189 1.10 -0.48 7.58
N LEU A 190 1.76 -0.31 6.43
CA LEU A 190 3.19 -0.57 6.32
C LEU A 190 4.03 0.37 7.20
N LEU A 191 3.61 1.63 7.32
CA LEU A 191 4.23 2.61 8.20
C LEU A 191 4.02 2.24 9.68
N GLU A 192 2.79 1.92 10.08
CA GLU A 192 2.46 1.51 11.45
C GLU A 192 3.19 0.22 11.85
N GLU A 193 3.27 -0.78 10.96
CA GLU A 193 4.08 -1.99 11.17
C GLU A 193 5.56 -1.64 11.38
N SER A 194 6.09 -0.68 10.62
CA SER A 194 7.48 -0.26 10.74
C SER A 194 7.76 0.54 12.02
N GLU A 195 6.85 1.43 12.42
CA GLU A 195 6.97 2.23 13.64
C GLU A 195 6.77 1.38 14.90
N ALA A 196 5.82 0.43 14.87
CA ALA A 196 5.61 -0.50 15.98
C ALA A 196 6.81 -1.42 16.23
N ALA A 197 7.65 -1.65 15.22
CA ALA A 197 8.90 -2.40 15.35
C ALA A 197 10.04 -1.58 15.99
N LEU A 198 9.87 -0.28 16.13
CA LEU A 198 10.86 0.63 16.71
C LEU A 198 10.51 0.98 18.17
N THR A 199 11.52 1.29 18.97
CA THR A 199 11.43 1.74 20.35
C THR A 199 12.57 2.71 20.65
N THR A 200 12.39 3.57 21.64
CA THR A 200 13.42 4.54 22.04
C THR A 200 14.24 3.98 23.19
N VAL A 201 15.56 4.07 23.09
CA VAL A 201 16.45 3.68 24.18
C VAL A 201 16.22 4.61 25.38
N PRO A 202 15.79 4.08 26.54
CA PRO A 202 15.65 4.86 27.77
C PRO A 202 17.02 5.31 28.27
N ASP A 203 17.06 6.39 29.05
CA ASP A 203 18.26 6.77 29.77
C ASP A 203 18.43 5.86 30.99
N LEU A 204 19.49 5.05 30.96
CA LEU A 204 19.83 4.08 31.99
C LEU A 204 20.99 4.55 32.87
N ASN A 205 21.65 5.66 32.52
CA ASN A 205 22.78 6.17 33.27
C ASN A 205 22.36 6.60 34.69
N GLY A 206 23.13 6.21 35.70
CA GLY A 206 22.87 6.52 37.11
C GLY A 206 21.75 5.69 37.76
N LYS A 207 21.08 4.80 37.02
CA LYS A 207 20.03 3.92 37.55
C LYS A 207 20.60 2.66 38.18
N SER A 208 19.84 2.06 39.10
CA SER A 208 20.18 0.74 39.64
C SER A 208 19.93 -0.36 38.59
N PRO A 209 20.62 -1.51 38.68
CA PRO A 209 20.38 -2.64 37.77
C PRO A 209 18.92 -3.10 37.73
N ALA A 210 18.21 -3.08 38.87
CA ALA A 210 16.80 -3.46 38.94
C ALA A 210 15.89 -2.47 38.18
N GLU A 211 16.10 -1.18 38.37
CA GLU A 211 15.35 -0.11 37.68
C GLU A 211 15.64 -0.12 36.16
N ALA A 212 16.87 -0.44 35.77
CA ALA A 212 17.25 -0.57 34.37
C ALA A 212 16.60 -1.77 33.68
N ILE A 213 16.46 -2.91 34.38
CA ILE A 213 15.73 -4.08 33.88
C ILE A 213 14.24 -3.75 33.70
N GLU A 214 13.64 -3.01 34.64
CA GLU A 214 12.25 -2.57 34.55
C GLU A 214 12.02 -1.66 33.33
N LEU A 215 12.87 -0.64 33.15
CA LEU A 215 12.78 0.28 32.02
C LEU A 215 13.08 -0.40 30.67
N ALA A 216 14.03 -1.35 30.66
CA ALA A 216 14.33 -2.14 29.48
C ALA A 216 13.17 -3.04 29.06
N SER A 217 12.52 -3.69 30.04
CA SER A 217 11.32 -4.50 29.82
C SER A 217 10.15 -3.64 29.31
N ALA A 218 9.90 -2.49 29.94
CA ALA A 218 8.84 -1.55 29.56
C ALA A 218 9.01 -1.02 28.12
N LYS A 219 10.25 -0.82 27.66
CA LYS A 219 10.56 -0.38 26.29
C LYS A 219 10.86 -1.52 25.32
N SER A 220 10.70 -2.78 25.75
CA SER A 220 10.94 -3.98 24.94
C SER A 220 12.35 -4.00 24.31
N ILE A 221 13.38 -3.67 25.08
CA ILE A 221 14.79 -3.78 24.70
C ILE A 221 15.48 -4.87 25.54
N THR A 222 16.50 -5.52 24.99
CA THR A 222 17.23 -6.56 25.71
C THR A 222 18.38 -5.92 26.47
N LEU A 223 18.37 -5.96 27.80
CA LEU A 223 19.47 -5.43 28.60
C LEU A 223 20.60 -6.44 28.70
N VAL A 224 21.83 -6.02 28.41
CA VAL A 224 23.05 -6.83 28.59
C VAL A 224 23.91 -6.16 29.67
N LEU A 225 23.90 -6.73 30.87
CA LEU A 225 24.73 -6.26 31.98
C LEU A 225 26.17 -6.76 31.77
N ARG A 226 27.13 -5.84 31.69
CA ARG A 226 28.56 -6.17 31.73
C ARG A 226 29.08 -6.07 33.18
N PRO A 227 30.25 -6.65 33.49
CA PRO A 227 30.79 -6.60 34.85
C PRO A 227 31.03 -5.15 35.27
N MET A 228 30.35 -4.69 36.32
CA MET A 228 30.47 -3.33 36.86
C MET A 228 31.17 -3.33 38.21
N ASN A 229 32.02 -2.32 38.44
CA ASN A 229 32.56 -2.01 39.76
C ASN A 229 31.70 -0.92 40.41
N GLY A 230 30.45 -1.24 40.78
CA GLY A 230 29.54 -0.29 41.43
C GLY A 230 28.09 -0.76 41.49
N GLU A 231 27.26 -0.09 42.29
CA GLU A 231 25.83 -0.39 42.45
C GLU A 231 24.93 0.31 41.41
N ARG A 232 25.50 1.13 40.51
CA ARG A 232 24.79 1.95 39.52
C ARG A 232 25.45 1.89 38.16
N ILE A 233 24.64 2.01 37.12
CA ILE A 233 25.08 2.07 35.73
C ILE A 233 25.86 3.36 35.49
N SER A 234 27.10 3.23 35.04
CA SER A 234 28.01 4.34 34.76
C SER A 234 27.98 4.75 33.28
N SER A 235 27.70 3.81 32.39
CA SER A 235 27.65 4.05 30.94
C SER A 235 26.71 3.08 30.20
N GLN A 236 26.23 3.53 29.05
CA GLN A 236 25.45 2.72 28.11
C GLN A 236 26.03 2.82 26.70
N ASN A 237 26.07 1.71 25.98
CA ASN A 237 26.67 1.62 24.65
C ASN A 237 25.84 2.29 23.54
N ILE A 238 24.59 2.64 23.81
CA ILE A 238 23.71 3.33 22.85
C ILE A 238 23.20 4.58 23.52
N THR A 239 23.34 5.74 22.86
CA THR A 239 22.92 7.03 23.39
C THR A 239 21.43 7.03 23.77
N PRO A 240 21.04 7.55 24.96
CA PRO A 240 19.64 7.72 25.32
C PRO A 240 18.88 8.50 24.25
N GLY A 241 17.61 8.16 24.02
CA GLY A 241 16.79 8.82 23.00
C GLY A 241 17.00 8.29 21.57
N THR A 242 17.97 7.41 21.33
CA THR A 242 18.16 6.77 20.02
C THR A 242 17.01 5.82 19.71
N THR A 243 16.46 5.87 18.49
CA THR A 243 15.44 4.92 18.03
C THR A 243 16.08 3.63 17.55
N VAL A 244 15.72 2.52 18.17
CA VAL A 244 16.25 1.17 17.93
C VAL A 244 15.13 0.19 17.62
N ARG A 245 15.45 -0.99 17.08
CA ARG A 245 14.43 -2.04 16.93
C ARG A 245 14.07 -2.62 18.30
N ARG A 246 12.81 -3.00 18.49
CA ARG A 246 12.40 -3.80 19.66
C ARG A 246 13.22 -5.10 19.71
N GLY A 247 13.67 -5.47 20.90
CA GLY A 247 14.59 -6.58 21.14
C GLY A 247 16.06 -6.28 20.85
N GLN A 248 16.42 -5.03 20.49
CA GLN A 248 17.82 -4.65 20.35
C GLN A 248 18.54 -4.74 21.71
N ALA A 249 19.74 -5.33 21.69
CA ALA A 249 20.58 -5.45 22.87
C ALA A 249 21.22 -4.10 23.21
N VAL A 250 20.99 -3.62 24.44
CA VAL A 250 21.62 -2.44 25.03
C VAL A 250 22.57 -2.92 26.11
N ALA A 251 23.87 -2.75 25.89
CA ALA A 251 24.89 -3.07 26.88
C ALA A 251 25.13 -1.89 27.83
N VAL A 252 25.25 -2.19 29.12
CA VAL A 252 25.51 -1.22 30.19
C VAL A 252 26.69 -1.68 31.07
N GLU A 253 27.51 -0.72 31.50
CA GLU A 253 28.70 -0.83 32.38
C GLU A 253 28.68 0.22 33.51
#